data_AF-A0A224XAE1-F1
#
_entry.id   AF-A0A224XAE1-F1
#
_cell.length_a   1.000
_cell.length_b   1.000
_cell.length_c   1.000
_cell.angle_alpha   90.00
_cell.angle_beta   90.00
_cell.angle_gamma   90.00
#
_symmetry.space_group_name_H-M   'P 1'
#
loop_
_entity.id
_entity.type
_entity.pdbx_description
1 polymer ?
#
loop_
_entity_poly.entity_id
_entity_poly.type
_entity_poly.pdbx_seq_one_letter_code
_entity_poly.pdbx_strand_id
1 'polypeptide(L)'
;QEVSDGECTDCLDLKKVFISSPKIVVWSALEEAAKQRSAQQARRHPHRKTNKKDESKPKRFIWLFLLGCVLITVGILTFVWKPFDILMTERLKMMKGLPAYDWWQNPPDEVLLRAYVFNITNGDEFMRGEADKLIVQEVGPYVFREKLYHTNVSFNDNGTLTYTATRKLIYLPEMNTLSLNDTVIVANLAVMGAASYLSNAPYFTKIAFNLFINRFGTKPFVRLSVNDYFWNFTDPLLMFGRSFAPSLVPEDNMGILNQIYKDFTDVVTVHMGVESGPRNFFKIAKYNGANGLQAWDNETCDSVEGSSEGVSYHQNVFKNDTVKYLRKTICRALPLYYGGDVEMYGMIGYRFNLPNNSFSRPENENEECYREQGYPLLPSGLSDVSPCYYNLPIASSFPHLMYAEPKAIEKLEGLTPDWDKHGSAAIIEPNTGVPFTAWARSQSNLIMHSMSGFPKLKRFSNMAIPMFWLEYKQMGLPSYISTLMYFSVVILPSIQLYISLSMLIIGFIFYLISMVRMWKSVSYKGAKYSIIKLFYSSRNETTECV
;
A
#
# COMPACT_ATOMS: atom_id res chain seq x y z
N GLN A 1 -41.99 35.39 -44.19
CA GLN A 1 -42.11 36.25 -45.38
C GLN A 1 -40.82 36.07 -46.15
N GLU A 2 -40.75 35.05 -47.01
CA GLU A 2 -41.18 35.01 -48.43
C GLU A 2 -40.01 35.41 -49.36
N VAL A 3 -39.45 34.46 -50.15
CA VAL A 3 -39.72 34.17 -51.61
C VAL A 3 -38.72 34.95 -52.49
N SER A 4 -37.77 34.27 -53.19
CA SER A 4 -37.76 33.88 -54.64
C SER A 4 -37.62 35.07 -55.61
N ASP A 5 -37.10 35.08 -56.85
CA ASP A 5 -36.64 34.13 -57.87
C ASP A 5 -35.96 34.95 -59.01
N GLY A 6 -35.25 34.27 -59.93
CA GLY A 6 -35.11 34.60 -61.37
C GLY A 6 -34.27 35.82 -61.81
N GLU A 7 -33.81 36.00 -63.05
CA GLU A 7 -33.42 35.14 -64.19
C GLU A 7 -32.95 36.12 -65.32
N CYS A 8 -31.97 35.68 -66.15
CA CYS A 8 -31.60 36.12 -67.51
C CYS A 8 -32.37 37.23 -68.25
N THR A 9 -31.65 38.11 -68.97
CA THR A 9 -31.53 38.15 -70.45
C THR A 9 -30.77 39.40 -70.94
N ASP A 10 -29.78 39.25 -71.82
CA ASP A 10 -29.90 39.75 -73.20
C ASP A 10 -28.73 39.32 -74.10
N CYS A 11 -29.09 38.73 -75.23
CA CYS A 11 -28.25 38.30 -76.33
C CYS A 11 -28.22 39.39 -77.41
N LEU A 12 -27.11 39.51 -78.15
CA LEU A 12 -27.19 39.75 -79.60
C LEU A 12 -25.90 39.34 -80.33
N ASP A 13 -26.12 38.42 -81.27
CA ASP A 13 -25.23 37.82 -82.24
C ASP A 13 -24.95 38.78 -83.40
N LEU A 14 -23.75 38.75 -83.97
CA LEU A 14 -23.49 39.15 -85.36
C LEU A 14 -22.19 38.50 -85.85
N LYS A 15 -22.33 37.25 -86.33
CA LYS A 15 -21.52 36.72 -87.45
C LYS A 15 -21.29 37.81 -88.52
N LYS A 16 -20.03 38.22 -88.70
CA LYS A 16 -19.36 38.54 -89.99
C LYS A 16 -18.22 39.54 -89.78
N VAL A 17 -17.06 39.05 -89.35
CA VAL A 17 -15.78 39.57 -89.85
C VAL A 17 -14.88 38.36 -90.07
N PHE A 18 -14.92 37.82 -91.28
CA PHE A 18 -14.11 36.70 -91.71
C PHE A 18 -12.90 37.26 -92.49
N ILE A 19 -11.71 36.77 -92.11
CA ILE A 19 -10.51 36.51 -92.92
C ILE A 19 -9.56 37.69 -93.21
N SER A 20 -8.39 37.70 -92.55
CA SER A 20 -7.13 37.30 -93.22
C SER A 20 -5.97 37.01 -92.24
N SER A 21 -5.33 35.85 -92.45
CA SER A 21 -3.95 35.47 -92.07
C SER A 21 -3.65 35.04 -90.61
N PRO A 22 -2.65 34.17 -90.35
CA PRO A 22 -2.25 32.93 -91.01
C PRO A 22 -2.12 31.84 -89.92
N LYS A 23 -3.22 31.21 -89.50
CA LYS A 23 -3.19 30.11 -88.51
C LYS A 23 -3.85 28.82 -88.98
N ILE A 24 -4.38 28.77 -90.20
CA ILE A 24 -5.15 27.62 -90.72
C ILE A 24 -4.28 26.65 -91.54
N VAL A 25 -3.12 27.07 -92.06
CA VAL A 25 -2.20 26.17 -92.79
C VAL A 25 -1.38 25.26 -91.86
N VAL A 26 -1.25 25.62 -90.57
CA VAL A 26 -0.51 24.80 -89.59
C VAL A 26 -1.34 23.60 -89.11
N TRP A 27 -2.66 23.74 -89.03
CA TRP A 27 -3.54 22.68 -88.51
C TRP A 27 -3.80 21.56 -89.52
N SER A 28 -3.96 21.87 -90.81
CA SER A 28 -4.12 20.84 -91.85
C SER A 28 -2.83 20.02 -92.06
N ALA A 29 -1.66 20.66 -91.97
CA ALA A 29 -0.36 19.98 -92.03
C ALA A 29 -0.08 19.11 -90.79
N LEU A 30 -0.55 19.52 -89.60
CA LEU A 30 -0.47 18.72 -88.38
C LEU A 30 -1.39 17.50 -88.41
N GLU A 31 -2.55 17.60 -89.06
CA GLU A 31 -3.53 16.51 -89.16
C GLU A 31 -3.09 15.43 -90.15
N GLU A 32 -2.46 15.80 -91.27
CA GLU A 32 -1.83 14.86 -92.20
C GLU A 32 -0.56 14.21 -91.62
N ALA A 33 0.25 14.96 -90.85
CA ALA A 33 1.38 14.41 -90.11
C ALA A 33 0.94 13.44 -88.99
N ALA A 34 -0.22 13.68 -88.35
CA ALA A 34 -0.81 12.78 -87.36
C ALA A 34 -1.37 11.48 -88.00
N LYS A 35 -1.97 11.57 -89.20
CA LYS A 35 -2.42 10.40 -89.97
C LYS A 35 -1.27 9.56 -90.54
N GLN A 36 -0.18 10.19 -90.97
CA GLN A 36 1.02 9.45 -91.40
C GLN A 36 1.74 8.79 -90.22
N ARG A 37 1.80 9.44 -89.03
CA ARG A 37 2.33 8.79 -87.82
C ARG A 37 1.51 7.59 -87.37
N SER A 38 0.17 7.64 -87.42
CA SER A 38 -0.67 6.49 -87.06
C SER A 38 -0.58 5.34 -88.07
N ALA A 39 -0.42 5.63 -89.37
CA ALA A 39 -0.19 4.61 -90.40
C ALA A 39 1.22 3.97 -90.34
N GLN A 40 2.25 4.74 -89.96
CA GLN A 40 3.63 4.22 -89.80
C GLN A 40 3.83 3.45 -88.49
N GLN A 41 2.97 3.71 -87.48
CA GLN A 41 2.97 2.99 -86.21
C GLN A 41 2.20 1.65 -86.28
N ALA A 42 1.37 1.44 -87.31
CA ALA A 42 0.72 0.15 -87.61
C ALA A 42 1.58 -0.83 -88.44
N ARG A 43 2.75 -0.41 -88.94
CA ARG A 43 3.69 -1.24 -89.72
C ARG A 43 5.07 -1.41 -89.07
N ARG A 44 5.13 -1.58 -87.75
CA ARG A 44 6.32 -2.11 -87.07
C ARG A 44 5.97 -3.40 -86.35
N HIS A 45 6.50 -4.50 -86.89
CA HIS A 45 6.50 -5.82 -86.27
C HIS A 45 6.95 -5.76 -84.80
N PRO A 46 6.49 -6.71 -83.97
CA PRO A 46 6.57 -6.62 -82.52
C PRO A 46 7.99 -6.91 -82.05
N HIS A 47 8.76 -5.87 -81.70
CA HIS A 47 9.84 -6.07 -80.75
C HIS A 47 9.20 -6.38 -79.40
N ARG A 48 9.26 -7.67 -79.05
CA ARG A 48 9.01 -8.26 -77.75
C ARG A 48 9.70 -7.44 -76.66
N LYS A 49 9.04 -6.39 -76.18
CA LYS A 49 9.33 -5.78 -74.88
C LYS A 49 8.92 -6.81 -73.85
N THR A 50 9.88 -7.63 -73.43
CA THR A 50 9.76 -8.37 -72.18
C THR A 50 9.45 -7.37 -71.08
N ASN A 51 8.23 -7.45 -70.54
CA ASN A 51 7.83 -6.80 -69.30
C ASN A 51 8.82 -7.18 -68.18
N LYS A 52 9.90 -6.42 -68.02
CA LYS A 52 10.64 -6.33 -66.76
C LYS A 52 9.88 -5.39 -65.83
N LYS A 53 8.70 -5.82 -65.44
CA LYS A 53 7.87 -5.20 -64.39
C LYS A 53 7.18 -6.31 -63.59
N ASP A 54 7.96 -7.29 -63.10
CA ASP A 54 7.48 -8.12 -61.99
C ASP A 54 8.55 -8.90 -61.18
N GLU A 55 9.74 -8.34 -60.97
CA GLU A 55 10.81 -9.03 -60.21
C GLU A 55 11.01 -8.56 -58.75
N SER A 56 10.17 -7.66 -58.21
CA SER A 56 10.27 -7.25 -56.79
C SER A 56 9.27 -7.93 -55.83
N LYS A 57 8.40 -8.82 -56.33
CA LYS A 57 7.32 -9.44 -55.54
C LYS A 57 7.66 -10.63 -54.62
N PRO A 58 8.83 -11.32 -54.65
CA PRO A 58 9.03 -12.48 -53.77
C PRO A 58 9.34 -12.14 -52.30
N LYS A 59 9.71 -10.90 -51.98
CA LYS A 59 10.10 -10.54 -50.60
C LYS A 59 8.90 -10.32 -49.65
N ARG A 60 7.74 -9.89 -50.17
CA ARG A 60 6.61 -9.46 -49.32
C ARG A 60 5.89 -10.60 -48.60
N PHE A 61 5.76 -11.78 -49.19
CA PHE A 61 5.11 -12.91 -48.52
C PHE A 61 6.00 -13.57 -47.46
N ILE A 62 7.33 -13.53 -47.64
CA ILE A 62 8.30 -14.00 -46.63
C ILE A 62 8.20 -13.11 -45.38
N TRP A 63 8.12 -11.79 -45.55
CA TRP A 63 7.91 -10.87 -44.42
C TRP A 63 6.58 -11.12 -43.68
N LEU A 64 5.48 -11.37 -44.40
CA LEU A 64 4.19 -11.71 -43.79
C LEU A 64 4.23 -13.05 -43.04
N PHE A 65 4.98 -14.03 -43.57
CA PHE A 65 5.20 -15.31 -42.90
C PHE A 65 5.94 -15.10 -41.58
N LEU A 66 7.07 -14.40 -41.61
CA LEU A 66 7.88 -14.11 -40.42
C LEU A 66 7.08 -13.32 -39.38
N LEU A 67 6.35 -12.28 -39.80
CA LEU A 67 5.49 -11.51 -38.90
C LEU A 67 4.37 -12.37 -38.29
N GLY A 68 3.73 -13.22 -39.11
CA GLY A 68 2.72 -14.15 -38.63
C GLY A 68 3.26 -15.13 -37.59
N CYS A 69 4.42 -15.73 -37.85
CA CYS A 69 5.12 -16.58 -36.88
C CYS A 69 5.44 -15.83 -35.60
N VAL A 70 6.05 -14.64 -35.67
CA VAL A 70 6.39 -13.82 -34.49
C VAL A 70 5.15 -13.49 -33.66
N LEU A 71 4.05 -13.05 -34.29
CA LEU A 71 2.80 -12.74 -33.59
C LEU A 71 2.20 -13.97 -32.90
N ILE A 72 2.24 -15.13 -33.55
CA ILE A 72 1.80 -16.40 -32.94
C ILE A 72 2.71 -16.75 -31.76
N THR A 73 4.04 -16.69 -31.93
CA THR A 73 4.99 -17.02 -30.87
C THR A 73 4.82 -16.10 -29.67
N VAL A 74 4.75 -14.78 -29.89
CA VAL A 74 4.53 -13.82 -28.80
C VAL A 74 3.16 -14.02 -28.15
N GLY A 75 2.10 -14.25 -28.93
CA GLY A 75 0.76 -14.52 -28.40
C GLY A 75 0.69 -15.81 -27.56
N ILE A 76 1.46 -16.85 -27.90
CA ILE A 76 1.60 -18.06 -27.06
C ILE A 76 2.40 -17.72 -25.80
N LEU A 77 3.53 -17.02 -25.93
CA LEU A 77 4.39 -16.67 -24.81
C LEU A 77 3.65 -15.83 -23.75
N THR A 78 2.74 -14.93 -24.14
CA THR A 78 1.94 -14.14 -23.18
C THR A 78 0.91 -14.96 -22.40
N PHE A 79 0.56 -16.16 -22.86
CA PHE A 79 -0.26 -17.10 -22.07
C PHE A 79 0.59 -17.89 -21.07
N VAL A 80 1.81 -18.27 -21.46
CA VAL A 80 2.73 -19.01 -20.58
C VAL A 80 3.31 -18.07 -19.53
N TRP A 81 3.78 -16.89 -19.93
CA TRP A 81 4.44 -15.89 -19.10
C TRP A 81 3.57 -14.64 -19.06
N LYS A 82 2.61 -14.64 -18.14
CA LYS A 82 1.66 -13.54 -18.04
C LYS A 82 2.39 -12.26 -17.59
N PRO A 83 2.24 -11.13 -18.30
CA PRO A 83 2.77 -9.84 -17.88
C PRO A 83 2.46 -9.47 -16.41
N PHE A 84 1.27 -9.82 -15.91
CA PHE A 84 0.92 -9.62 -14.51
C PHE A 84 1.84 -10.41 -13.55
N ASP A 85 2.04 -11.69 -13.81
CA ASP A 85 2.90 -12.56 -12.98
C ASP A 85 4.36 -12.07 -13.02
N ILE A 86 4.83 -11.60 -14.18
CA ILE A 86 6.14 -10.96 -14.32
C ILE A 86 6.22 -9.71 -13.45
N LEU A 87 5.23 -8.82 -13.51
CA LEU A 87 5.20 -7.59 -12.72
C LEU A 87 5.22 -7.88 -11.22
N MET A 88 4.42 -8.85 -10.75
CA MET A 88 4.40 -9.27 -9.34
C MET A 88 5.73 -9.90 -8.92
N THR A 89 6.34 -10.71 -9.78
CA THR A 89 7.67 -11.31 -9.55
C THR A 89 8.77 -10.25 -9.47
N GLU A 90 8.75 -9.23 -10.34
CA GLU A 90 9.71 -8.12 -10.27
C GLU A 90 9.53 -7.29 -9.01
N ARG A 91 8.29 -7.09 -8.55
CA ARG A 91 8.02 -6.43 -7.27
C ARG A 91 8.65 -7.15 -6.08
N LEU A 92 8.73 -8.49 -6.10
CA LEU A 92 9.40 -9.25 -5.03
C LEU A 92 10.86 -8.85 -4.83
N LYS A 93 11.54 -8.40 -5.89
CA LYS A 93 12.97 -8.08 -5.87
C LYS A 93 13.29 -6.72 -5.28
N MET A 94 12.30 -5.84 -5.07
CA MET A 94 12.49 -4.51 -4.48
C MET A 94 13.60 -3.70 -5.16
N MET A 95 13.65 -3.72 -6.51
CA MET A 95 14.71 -3.01 -7.23
C MET A 95 14.59 -1.49 -7.06
N LYS A 96 15.71 -0.84 -6.77
CA LYS A 96 15.81 0.62 -6.61
C LYS A 96 15.34 1.36 -7.88
N GLY A 97 14.54 2.40 -7.71
CA GLY A 97 14.00 3.21 -8.81
C GLY A 97 12.75 2.63 -9.47
N LEU A 98 12.24 1.48 -9.01
CA LEU A 98 10.92 0.99 -9.38
C LEU A 98 9.86 1.51 -8.39
N PRO A 99 8.61 1.73 -8.83
CA PRO A 99 7.56 2.31 -8.00
C PRO A 99 7.34 1.62 -6.65
N ALA A 100 7.44 0.30 -6.59
CA ALA A 100 7.27 -0.45 -5.35
C ALA A 100 8.38 -0.15 -4.31
N TYR A 101 9.62 0.01 -4.76
CA TYR A 101 10.73 0.37 -3.89
C TYR A 101 10.63 1.83 -3.45
N ASP A 102 10.40 2.75 -4.37
CA ASP A 102 10.37 4.18 -4.06
C ASP A 102 9.21 4.52 -3.11
N TRP A 103 8.04 3.90 -3.34
CA TRP A 103 6.91 3.99 -2.43
C TRP A 103 7.28 3.44 -1.06
N TRP A 104 7.78 2.21 -0.97
CA TRP A 104 8.14 1.65 0.31
C TRP A 104 9.19 2.51 1.01
N GLN A 105 10.23 2.98 0.31
CA GLN A 105 11.31 3.76 0.90
C GLN A 105 10.82 5.09 1.51
N ASN A 106 9.91 5.77 0.81
CA ASN A 106 9.30 7.02 1.26
C ASN A 106 7.77 6.95 1.06
N PRO A 107 7.05 6.32 2.00
CA PRO A 107 5.60 6.18 1.92
C PRO A 107 4.90 7.55 1.86
N PRO A 108 3.79 7.66 1.11
CA PRO A 108 2.94 8.84 1.09
C PRO A 108 2.50 9.27 2.49
N ASP A 109 2.30 10.58 2.62
CA ASP A 109 1.91 11.31 3.83
C ASP A 109 0.43 11.09 4.25
N GLU A 110 -0.04 9.85 4.18
CA GLU A 110 -1.45 9.47 4.36
C GLU A 110 -1.80 8.97 5.77
N VAL A 111 -0.80 8.80 6.64
CA VAL A 111 -1.03 8.31 8.01
C VAL A 111 -1.27 9.47 8.97
N LEU A 112 -2.46 9.51 9.55
CA LEU A 112 -2.82 10.42 10.61
C LEU A 112 -2.79 9.70 11.95
N LEU A 113 -2.13 10.31 12.93
CA LEU A 113 -2.31 9.99 14.34
C LEU A 113 -3.42 10.89 14.88
N ARG A 114 -4.44 10.29 15.51
CA ARG A 114 -5.45 11.00 16.29
C ARG A 114 -5.34 10.56 17.73
N ALA A 115 -5.07 11.51 18.62
CA ALA A 115 -4.93 11.26 20.05
C ALA A 115 -6.17 11.75 20.80
N TYR A 116 -6.67 10.93 21.71
CA TYR A 116 -7.81 11.22 22.57
C TYR A 116 -7.39 11.05 24.01
N VAL A 117 -7.64 12.07 24.84
CA VAL A 117 -7.23 12.09 26.25
C VAL A 117 -8.44 11.85 27.14
N PHE A 118 -8.28 11.08 28.21
CA PHE A 118 -9.32 10.95 29.24
C PHE A 118 -9.13 12.02 30.32
N ASN A 119 -9.95 13.06 30.25
CA ASN A 119 -10.02 14.12 31.25
C ASN A 119 -10.82 13.66 32.47
N ILE A 120 -10.30 13.86 33.67
CA ILE A 120 -10.93 13.48 34.93
C ILE A 120 -11.79 14.64 35.43
N THR A 121 -13.10 14.42 35.59
CA THR A 121 -14.04 15.51 35.93
C THR A 121 -14.35 15.60 37.42
N ASN A 122 -14.28 14.48 38.16
CA ASN A 122 -14.67 14.40 39.56
C ASN A 122 -13.51 14.06 40.52
N GLY A 123 -12.28 14.42 40.15
CA GLY A 123 -11.07 14.02 40.88
C GLY A 123 -11.10 14.43 42.36
N ASP A 124 -11.58 15.63 42.66
CA ASP A 124 -11.64 16.12 44.04
C ASP A 124 -12.74 15.42 44.87
N GLU A 125 -13.95 15.18 44.32
CA GLU A 125 -14.99 14.39 45.00
C GLU A 125 -14.51 12.95 45.25
N PHE A 126 -13.86 12.34 44.26
CA PHE A 126 -13.31 11.00 44.37
C PHE A 126 -12.27 10.91 45.49
N MET A 127 -11.37 11.91 45.59
CA MET A 127 -10.36 11.95 46.64
C MET A 127 -10.92 12.18 48.04
N ARG A 128 -12.00 12.97 48.17
CA ARG A 128 -12.71 13.18 49.45
C ARG A 128 -13.57 11.98 49.86
N GLY A 129 -13.85 11.07 48.94
CA GLY A 129 -14.72 9.91 49.18
C GLY A 129 -16.21 10.22 49.05
N GLU A 130 -16.55 11.33 48.39
CA GLU A 130 -17.93 11.68 48.03
C GLU A 130 -18.40 10.90 46.80
N ALA A 131 -17.46 10.45 45.96
CA ALA A 131 -17.70 9.57 44.81
C ALA A 131 -16.87 8.28 44.91
N ASP A 132 -17.50 7.14 44.63
CA ASP A 132 -16.84 5.83 44.63
C ASP A 132 -16.27 5.43 43.26
N LYS A 133 -16.71 6.11 42.20
CA LYS A 133 -16.22 5.92 40.83
C LYS A 133 -15.49 7.16 40.33
N LEU A 134 -14.46 6.94 39.54
CA LEU A 134 -13.75 7.98 38.82
C LEU A 134 -14.47 8.24 37.49
N ILE A 135 -14.94 9.46 37.28
CA ILE A 135 -15.60 9.90 36.05
C ILE A 135 -14.53 10.42 35.10
N VAL A 136 -14.43 9.80 33.93
CA VAL A 136 -13.56 10.20 32.84
C VAL A 136 -14.38 10.70 31.65
N GLN A 137 -13.87 11.71 30.96
CA GLN A 137 -14.46 12.28 29.77
C GLN A 137 -13.43 12.28 28.65
N GLU A 138 -13.78 11.72 27.50
CA GLU A 138 -12.94 11.79 26.31
C GLU A 138 -12.83 13.24 25.79
N VAL A 139 -11.60 13.66 25.49
CA VAL A 139 -11.28 14.94 24.85
C VAL A 139 -10.36 14.68 23.65
N GLY A 140 -10.82 15.03 22.45
CA GLY A 140 -10.09 14.83 21.21
C GLY A 140 -11.00 14.87 19.98
N PRO A 141 -10.48 14.54 18.79
CA PRO A 141 -9.09 14.17 18.53
C PRO A 141 -8.14 15.36 18.46
N TYR A 142 -6.90 15.14 18.92
CA TYR A 142 -5.73 15.94 18.53
C TYR A 142 -5.03 15.26 17.36
N VAL A 143 -4.96 15.94 16.22
CA VAL A 143 -4.57 15.34 14.93
C VAL A 143 -3.14 15.73 14.55
N PHE A 144 -2.36 14.73 14.18
CA PHE A 144 -0.98 14.84 13.71
C PHE A 144 -0.79 13.99 12.45
N ARG A 145 0.19 14.35 11.61
CA ARG A 145 0.69 13.49 10.52
C ARG A 145 1.86 12.68 11.04
N GLU A 146 1.80 11.37 10.87
CA GLU A 146 2.96 10.51 11.07
C GLU A 146 3.67 10.31 9.73
N LYS A 147 4.95 10.65 9.67
CA LYS A 147 5.82 10.34 8.54
C LYS A 147 6.68 9.14 8.87
N LEU A 148 6.77 8.20 7.94
CA LEU A 148 7.65 7.05 7.99
C LEU A 148 8.70 7.18 6.90
N TYR A 149 9.95 6.89 7.23
CA TYR A 149 11.06 6.85 6.27
C TYR A 149 11.85 5.57 6.45
N HIS A 150 12.23 4.92 5.35
CA HIS A 150 13.16 3.80 5.37
C HIS A 150 14.50 4.22 4.80
N THR A 151 15.54 4.13 5.64
CA THR A 151 16.91 4.55 5.32
C THR A 151 17.89 3.39 5.55
N ASN A 152 19.16 3.58 5.20
CA ASN A 152 20.22 2.58 5.40
C ASN A 152 19.88 1.18 4.85
N VAL A 153 19.31 1.15 3.63
CA VAL A 153 18.78 -0.08 3.03
C VAL A 153 19.93 -0.96 2.53
N SER A 154 19.99 -2.19 3.04
CA SER A 154 20.95 -3.24 2.67
C SER A 154 20.23 -4.49 2.18
N PHE A 155 20.64 -4.98 1.01
CA PHE A 155 20.15 -6.23 0.42
C PHE A 155 21.08 -7.36 0.84
N ASN A 156 20.53 -8.42 1.44
CA ASN A 156 21.31 -9.53 1.97
C ASN A 156 21.24 -10.74 1.01
N ASP A 157 22.31 -11.53 0.96
CA ASP A 157 22.42 -12.69 0.06
C ASP A 157 21.41 -13.82 0.37
N ASN A 158 20.82 -13.82 1.56
CA ASN A 158 19.84 -14.82 2.01
C ASN A 158 18.38 -14.46 1.65
N GLY A 159 18.16 -13.58 0.66
CA GLY A 159 16.82 -13.16 0.26
C GLY A 159 16.12 -12.29 1.31
N THR A 160 16.86 -11.47 2.03
CA THR A 160 16.28 -10.50 2.99
C THR A 160 16.74 -9.07 2.72
N LEU A 161 15.96 -8.12 3.21
CA LEU A 161 16.21 -6.69 3.11
C LEU A 161 16.27 -6.10 4.52
N THR A 162 17.39 -5.51 4.90
CA THR A 162 17.55 -4.81 6.18
C THR A 162 17.53 -3.31 5.98
N TYR A 163 16.81 -2.58 6.84
CA TYR A 163 16.67 -1.14 6.75
C TYR A 163 16.41 -0.52 8.12
N THR A 164 16.58 0.80 8.21
CA THR A 164 16.22 1.59 9.38
C THR A 164 14.89 2.31 9.13
N ALA A 165 13.85 1.95 9.90
CA ALA A 165 12.55 2.60 9.90
C ALA A 165 12.54 3.74 10.92
N THR A 166 12.29 4.97 10.49
CA THR A 166 12.18 6.14 11.37
C THR A 166 10.82 6.78 11.23
N ARG A 167 10.12 6.95 12.35
CA ARG A 167 8.81 7.63 12.42
C ARG A 167 8.96 9.01 13.05
N LYS A 168 8.29 10.00 12.45
CA LYS A 168 8.26 11.39 12.92
C LYS A 168 6.83 11.90 12.96
N LEU A 169 6.52 12.65 14.01
CA LEU A 169 5.19 13.23 14.18
C LEU A 169 5.20 14.72 13.83
N ILE A 170 4.22 15.17 13.07
CA ILE A 170 4.05 16.56 12.63
C ILE A 170 2.66 17.03 13.03
N TYR A 171 2.57 18.12 13.80
CA TYR A 171 1.28 18.71 14.16
C TYR A 171 0.62 19.38 12.96
N LEU A 172 -0.71 19.25 12.83
CA LEU A 172 -1.49 19.77 11.71
C LEU A 172 -2.55 20.76 12.22
N PRO A 173 -2.21 22.04 12.41
CA PRO A 173 -3.11 23.03 12.99
C PRO A 173 -4.48 23.08 12.30
N GLU A 174 -4.50 22.96 10.97
CA GLU A 174 -5.69 23.04 10.14
C GLU A 174 -6.71 21.90 10.35
N MET A 175 -6.31 20.78 10.94
CA MET A 175 -7.19 19.64 11.25
C MET A 175 -7.57 19.55 12.73
N ASN A 176 -7.16 20.53 13.53
CA ASN A 176 -7.47 20.59 14.96
C ASN A 176 -8.43 21.74 15.23
N THR A 177 -9.58 21.42 15.83
CA THR A 177 -10.51 22.43 16.36
C THR A 177 -10.27 22.74 17.83
N LEU A 178 -9.62 21.82 18.55
CA LEU A 178 -9.24 21.94 19.96
C LEU A 178 -7.81 22.52 20.07
N SER A 179 -7.57 23.31 21.10
CA SER A 179 -6.26 23.93 21.32
C SER A 179 -5.37 23.00 22.14
N LEU A 180 -4.10 22.87 21.75
CA LEU A 180 -3.12 22.18 22.58
C LEU A 180 -2.86 22.90 23.93
N ASN A 181 -3.25 24.17 24.04
CA ASN A 181 -3.18 24.93 25.29
C ASN A 181 -4.39 24.67 26.20
N ASP A 182 -5.41 23.96 25.72
CA ASP A 182 -6.56 23.59 26.54
C ASP A 182 -6.08 22.72 27.70
N THR A 183 -6.72 22.93 28.85
CA THR A 183 -6.29 22.34 30.11
C THR A 183 -7.09 21.07 30.38
N VAL A 184 -6.38 20.00 30.71
CA VAL A 184 -6.94 18.72 31.13
C VAL A 184 -6.48 18.37 32.55
N ILE A 185 -7.32 17.63 33.27
CA ILE A 185 -7.00 17.04 34.56
C ILE A 185 -6.77 15.55 34.33
N VAL A 186 -5.58 15.08 34.68
CA VAL A 186 -5.13 13.70 34.40
C VAL A 186 -4.45 13.10 35.61
N ALA A 187 -4.30 11.78 35.62
CA ALA A 187 -3.50 11.08 36.61
C ALA A 187 -2.03 11.55 36.54
N ASN A 188 -1.44 11.80 37.70
CA ASN A 188 -0.03 12.14 37.82
C ASN A 188 0.80 10.87 37.61
N LEU A 189 1.29 10.66 36.38
CA LEU A 189 2.05 9.46 36.01
C LEU A 189 3.31 9.27 36.87
N ALA A 190 3.97 10.38 37.26
CA ALA A 190 5.13 10.34 38.14
C ALA A 190 4.80 9.72 39.50
N VAL A 191 3.77 10.25 40.15
CA VAL A 191 3.40 9.86 41.51
C VAL A 191 2.72 8.51 41.52
N MET A 192 1.71 8.34 40.67
CA MET A 192 0.86 7.16 40.66
C MET A 192 1.57 5.96 40.03
N GLY A 193 2.30 6.18 38.93
CA GLY A 193 3.12 5.15 38.29
C GLY A 193 4.24 4.65 39.19
N ALA A 194 4.99 5.55 39.84
CA ALA A 194 6.03 5.14 40.78
C ALA A 194 5.45 4.47 42.03
N ALA A 195 4.32 4.94 42.57
CA ALA A 195 3.65 4.27 43.69
C ALA A 195 3.21 2.85 43.33
N SER A 196 2.66 2.68 42.13
CA SER A 196 2.23 1.37 41.62
C SER A 196 3.42 0.45 41.41
N TYR A 197 4.50 0.93 40.78
CA TYR A 197 5.76 0.19 40.65
C TYR A 197 6.31 -0.26 42.02
N LEU A 198 6.23 0.62 43.03
CA LEU A 198 6.68 0.34 44.40
C LEU A 198 5.64 -0.40 45.26
N SER A 199 4.53 -0.91 44.70
CA SER A 199 3.47 -1.57 45.48
C SER A 199 3.97 -2.80 46.23
N ASN A 200 4.95 -3.51 45.68
CA ASN A 200 5.55 -4.70 46.27
C ASN A 200 6.88 -4.41 46.99
N ALA A 201 7.32 -3.15 47.04
CA ALA A 201 8.55 -2.76 47.70
C ALA A 201 8.49 -2.97 49.24
N PRO A 202 9.64 -3.11 49.91
CA PRO A 202 9.72 -3.15 51.36
C PRO A 202 9.06 -1.94 52.03
N TYR A 203 8.55 -2.15 53.25
CA TYR A 203 7.82 -1.12 53.99
C TYR A 203 8.60 0.20 54.14
N PHE A 204 9.91 0.11 54.40
CA PHE A 204 10.75 1.30 54.56
C PHE A 204 10.86 2.13 53.26
N THR A 205 10.92 1.47 52.10
CA THR A 205 10.92 2.14 50.79
C THR A 205 9.61 2.90 50.56
N LYS A 206 8.48 2.30 50.93
CA LYS A 206 7.16 2.95 50.84
C LYS A 206 7.06 4.16 51.77
N ILE A 207 7.59 4.08 53.00
CA ILE A 207 7.67 5.23 53.91
C ILE A 207 8.50 6.35 53.29
N ALA A 208 9.71 6.04 52.79
CA ALA A 208 10.58 7.03 52.17
C ALA A 208 9.87 7.73 51.00
N PHE A 209 9.21 6.96 50.14
CA PHE A 209 8.43 7.50 49.03
C PHE A 209 7.28 8.41 49.48
N ASN A 210 6.51 8.01 50.51
CA ASN A 210 5.46 8.86 51.08
C ASN A 210 6.01 10.19 51.65
N LEU A 211 7.20 10.15 52.29
CA LEU A 211 7.86 11.36 52.77
C LEU A 211 8.23 12.29 51.60
N PHE A 212 8.72 11.75 50.49
CA PHE A 212 9.02 12.56 49.30
C PHE A 212 7.77 13.15 48.65
N ILE A 213 6.70 12.37 48.47
CA ILE A 213 5.40 12.90 47.98
C ILE A 213 4.94 14.07 48.85
N ASN A 214 5.02 13.92 50.17
CA ASN A 214 4.62 14.98 51.11
C ASN A 214 5.54 16.20 51.05
N ARG A 215 6.86 15.99 50.97
CA ARG A 215 7.86 17.06 50.90
C ARG A 215 7.73 17.89 49.63
N PHE A 216 7.54 17.24 48.48
CA PHE A 216 7.38 17.92 47.19
C PHE A 216 5.96 18.45 46.95
N GLY A 217 5.00 18.09 47.82
CA GLY A 217 3.62 18.53 47.68
C GLY A 217 2.93 17.98 46.42
N THR A 218 3.41 16.86 45.88
CA THR A 218 2.90 16.29 44.64
C THR A 218 1.54 15.64 44.88
N LYS A 219 0.66 15.78 43.88
CA LYS A 219 -0.75 15.36 43.96
C LYS A 219 -1.03 14.17 43.03
N PRO A 220 -2.04 13.33 43.35
CA PRO A 220 -2.45 12.23 42.47
C PRO A 220 -3.00 12.70 41.13
N PHE A 221 -3.66 13.86 41.10
CA PHE A 221 -4.13 14.49 39.86
C PHE A 221 -3.35 15.77 39.59
N VAL A 222 -3.06 16.01 38.32
CA VAL A 222 -2.41 17.21 37.84
C VAL A 222 -3.25 17.87 36.77
N ARG A 223 -3.19 19.21 36.76
CA ARG A 223 -3.85 20.06 35.78
C ARG A 223 -2.76 20.57 34.84
N LEU A 224 -2.81 20.17 33.58
CA LEU A 224 -1.78 20.45 32.58
C LEU A 224 -2.44 20.86 31.26
N SER A 225 -1.70 21.60 30.42
CA SER A 225 -2.10 21.76 29.03
C SER A 225 -1.99 20.41 28.30
N VAL A 226 -2.78 20.22 27.24
CA VAL A 226 -2.67 19.03 26.38
C VAL A 226 -1.25 18.95 25.77
N ASN A 227 -0.66 20.09 25.43
CA ASN A 227 0.71 20.18 24.96
C ASN A 227 1.69 19.58 25.98
N ASP A 228 1.60 19.97 27.25
CA ASP A 228 2.48 19.45 28.30
C ASP A 228 2.22 17.96 28.54
N TYR A 229 0.95 17.53 28.53
CA TYR A 229 0.60 16.12 28.66
C TYR A 229 1.23 15.24 27.56
N PHE A 230 1.28 15.74 26.33
CA PHE A 230 1.89 15.03 25.21
C PHE A 230 3.42 15.16 25.15
N TRP A 231 3.99 16.30 25.49
CA TRP A 231 5.39 16.61 25.16
C TRP A 231 6.29 16.90 26.36
N ASN A 232 5.74 17.41 27.46
CA ASN A 232 6.52 17.95 28.57
C ASN A 232 5.90 17.64 29.94
N PHE A 233 5.61 16.36 30.19
CA PHE A 233 5.03 15.93 31.46
C PHE A 233 6.16 15.64 32.46
N THR A 234 6.61 16.67 33.16
CA THR A 234 7.63 16.57 34.21
C THR A 234 7.03 16.71 35.61
N ASP A 235 7.67 16.13 36.62
CA ASP A 235 7.29 16.29 38.04
C ASP A 235 8.57 16.43 38.91
N PRO A 236 8.59 17.27 39.95
CA PRO A 236 9.75 17.42 40.84
C PRO A 236 10.26 16.09 41.43
N LEU A 237 9.35 15.14 41.68
CA LEU A 237 9.69 13.81 42.16
C LEU A 237 10.50 13.02 41.14
N LEU A 238 10.19 13.15 39.84
CA LEU A 238 10.96 12.49 38.77
C LEU A 238 12.33 13.11 38.60
N MET A 239 12.41 14.44 38.60
CA MET A 239 13.68 15.15 38.47
C MET A 239 14.64 14.77 39.61
N PHE A 240 14.10 14.68 40.83
CA PHE A 240 14.83 14.18 41.99
C PHE A 240 15.22 12.70 41.81
N GLY A 241 14.27 11.84 41.42
CA GLY A 241 14.49 10.42 41.19
C GLY A 241 15.60 10.14 40.16
N ARG A 242 15.57 10.83 39.01
CA ARG A 242 16.60 10.72 37.97
C ARG A 242 17.98 11.13 38.47
N SER A 243 18.05 12.15 39.31
CA SER A 243 19.33 12.66 39.86
C SER A 243 19.94 11.71 40.90
N PHE A 244 19.12 11.07 41.73
CA PHE A 244 19.58 10.24 42.86
C PHE A 244 19.59 8.74 42.57
N ALA A 245 18.73 8.26 41.68
CA ALA A 245 18.56 6.85 41.31
C ALA A 245 18.30 6.70 39.80
N PRO A 246 19.26 7.10 38.93
CA PRO A 246 19.08 7.11 37.48
C PRO A 246 18.74 5.73 36.88
N SER A 247 19.21 4.64 37.50
CA SER A 247 18.87 3.27 37.07
C SER A 247 17.39 2.92 37.28
N LEU A 248 16.74 3.54 38.26
CA LEU A 248 15.32 3.30 38.57
C LEU A 248 14.42 4.29 37.82
N VAL A 249 14.90 5.53 37.65
CA VAL A 249 14.17 6.61 36.97
C VAL A 249 15.02 7.09 35.79
N PRO A 250 14.95 6.39 34.64
CA PRO A 250 15.77 6.72 33.48
C PRO A 250 15.32 8.01 32.78
N GLU A 251 14.08 8.43 33.00
CA GLU A 251 13.46 9.58 32.35
C GLU A 251 12.82 10.55 33.36
N ASP A 252 12.96 11.85 33.09
CA ASP A 252 12.38 12.96 33.87
C ASP A 252 11.18 13.63 33.17
N ASN A 253 10.93 13.30 31.90
CA ASN A 253 9.79 13.78 31.12
C ASN A 253 8.94 12.60 30.64
N MET A 254 7.74 12.45 31.20
CA MET A 254 6.76 11.40 30.85
C MET A 254 5.75 11.83 29.77
N GLY A 255 6.03 12.89 29.01
CA GLY A 255 5.14 13.33 27.93
C GLY A 255 4.86 12.18 26.96
N ILE A 256 3.59 11.88 26.71
CA ILE A 256 3.19 10.64 26.02
C ILE A 256 3.76 10.53 24.61
N LEU A 257 3.52 11.56 23.78
CA LEU A 257 4.01 11.59 22.41
C LEU A 257 5.53 11.79 22.39
N ASN A 258 6.09 12.50 23.38
CA ASN A 258 7.53 12.56 23.56
C ASN A 258 8.12 11.16 23.79
N GLN A 259 7.56 10.36 24.70
CA GLN A 259 8.06 9.00 24.97
C GLN A 259 7.89 8.06 23.78
N ILE A 260 6.81 8.18 23.02
CA ILE A 260 6.59 7.38 21.81
C ILE A 260 7.57 7.76 20.68
N TYR A 261 7.83 9.06 20.48
CA TYR A 261 8.55 9.57 19.30
C TYR A 261 9.98 10.06 19.54
N LYS A 262 10.48 10.11 20.80
CA LYS A 262 11.86 10.53 21.13
C LYS A 262 12.90 9.64 20.44
N ASP A 263 12.65 8.33 20.37
CA ASP A 263 13.52 7.37 19.67
C ASP A 263 12.68 6.30 18.93
N PHE A 264 11.86 6.77 17.99
CA PHE A 264 11.09 5.89 17.11
C PHE A 264 11.89 5.51 15.85
N THR A 265 13.04 4.90 16.10
CA THR A 265 13.92 4.35 15.07
C THR A 265 14.20 2.88 15.35
N ASP A 266 13.90 2.01 14.39
CA ASP A 266 14.11 0.57 14.53
C ASP A 266 14.81 0.01 13.29
N VAL A 267 15.70 -0.97 13.49
CA VAL A 267 16.35 -1.72 12.40
C VAL A 267 15.51 -2.95 12.11
N VAL A 268 14.91 -3.02 10.93
CA VAL A 268 13.98 -4.09 10.54
C VAL A 268 14.61 -4.89 9.41
N THR A 269 14.52 -6.21 9.50
CA THR A 269 14.88 -7.12 8.40
C THR A 269 13.64 -7.85 7.95
N VAL A 270 13.33 -7.79 6.65
CA VAL A 270 12.16 -8.45 6.04
C VAL A 270 12.57 -9.43 4.95
N HIS A 271 11.75 -10.43 4.69
CA HIS A 271 11.94 -11.33 3.56
C HIS A 271 11.62 -10.64 2.22
N MET A 272 12.44 -10.91 1.21
CA MET A 272 12.26 -10.42 -0.15
C MET A 272 12.79 -11.42 -1.18
N GLY A 273 12.70 -11.06 -2.45
CA GLY A 273 13.18 -11.87 -3.55
C GLY A 273 12.23 -13.02 -3.92
N VAL A 274 12.49 -13.57 -5.10
CA VAL A 274 11.68 -14.68 -5.64
C VAL A 274 11.87 -15.96 -4.83
N GLU A 275 13.06 -16.15 -4.25
CA GLU A 275 13.41 -17.31 -3.41
C GLU A 275 12.58 -17.40 -2.14
N SER A 276 12.30 -16.26 -1.49
CA SER A 276 11.40 -16.21 -0.32
C SER A 276 9.94 -16.51 -0.70
N GLY A 277 9.57 -16.29 -1.96
CA GLY A 277 8.22 -16.45 -2.48
C GLY A 277 7.24 -15.34 -2.09
N PRO A 278 6.12 -15.21 -2.81
CA PRO A 278 5.17 -14.11 -2.63
C PRO A 278 4.52 -14.07 -1.24
N ARG A 279 4.36 -15.23 -0.59
CA ARG A 279 3.70 -15.35 0.71
C ARG A 279 4.59 -15.04 1.92
N ASN A 280 5.91 -14.96 1.72
CA ASN A 280 6.83 -14.48 2.76
C ASN A 280 7.29 -13.06 2.52
N PHE A 281 7.12 -12.54 1.30
CA PHE A 281 7.44 -11.16 0.95
C PHE A 281 6.99 -10.17 2.05
N PHE A 282 7.92 -9.33 2.49
CA PHE A 282 7.69 -8.26 3.47
C PHE A 282 7.28 -8.70 4.88
N LYS A 283 7.32 -9.99 5.19
CA LYS A 283 7.26 -10.46 6.56
C LYS A 283 8.55 -10.14 7.29
N ILE A 284 8.45 -9.62 8.51
CA ILE A 284 9.58 -9.36 9.40
C ILE A 284 10.25 -10.69 9.76
N ALA A 285 11.55 -10.75 9.53
CA ALA A 285 12.45 -11.83 9.92
C ALA A 285 13.22 -11.47 11.20
N LYS A 286 13.67 -10.22 11.33
CA LYS A 286 14.34 -9.70 12.54
C LYS A 286 13.95 -8.27 12.84
N TYR A 287 13.96 -7.94 14.13
CA TYR A 287 13.68 -6.61 14.65
C TYR A 287 14.79 -6.23 15.64
N ASN A 288 15.48 -5.13 15.38
CA ASN A 288 16.68 -4.68 16.11
C ASN A 288 17.75 -5.78 16.28
N GLY A 289 17.89 -6.64 15.27
CA GLY A 289 18.87 -7.75 15.26
C GLY A 289 18.41 -9.04 15.95
N ALA A 290 17.28 -9.01 16.66
CA ALA A 290 16.68 -10.15 17.35
C ALA A 290 15.47 -10.73 16.59
N ASN A 291 15.00 -11.92 17.00
CA ASN A 291 13.81 -12.56 16.42
C ASN A 291 12.48 -12.02 17.02
N GLY A 292 12.57 -11.23 18.09
CA GLY A 292 11.46 -10.69 18.86
C GLY A 292 11.75 -9.28 19.37
N LEU A 293 10.89 -8.77 20.24
CA LEU A 293 11.02 -7.44 20.85
C LEU A 293 12.06 -7.38 21.98
N GLN A 294 12.46 -8.53 22.53
CA GLN A 294 13.27 -8.65 23.74
C GLN A 294 12.57 -8.05 24.97
N ALA A 295 11.24 -8.10 24.98
CA ALA A 295 10.39 -7.57 26.03
C ALA A 295 9.75 -8.67 26.89
N TRP A 296 9.57 -9.87 26.33
CA TRP A 296 8.88 -10.98 27.00
C TRP A 296 9.79 -12.20 27.18
N ASP A 297 9.68 -12.87 28.33
CA ASP A 297 10.45 -14.10 28.62
C ASP A 297 10.09 -15.26 27.68
N ASN A 298 8.81 -15.33 27.26
CA ASN A 298 8.35 -16.37 26.36
C ASN A 298 8.67 -16.01 24.91
N GLU A 299 9.58 -16.76 24.29
CA GLU A 299 10.04 -16.54 22.91
C GLU A 299 8.90 -16.50 21.87
N THR A 300 7.82 -17.26 22.08
CA THR A 300 6.69 -17.29 21.14
C THR A 300 5.87 -16.01 21.20
N CYS A 301 5.71 -15.44 22.40
CA CYS A 301 4.99 -14.18 22.60
C CYS A 301 5.86 -12.95 22.29
N ASP A 302 7.17 -13.07 22.51
CA ASP A 302 8.15 -12.06 22.12
C ASP A 302 8.36 -11.98 20.62
N SER A 303 8.13 -13.08 19.90
CA SER A 303 8.35 -13.17 18.47
C SER A 303 7.52 -12.17 17.68
N VAL A 304 8.20 -11.45 16.80
CA VAL A 304 7.58 -10.58 15.79
C VAL A 304 7.70 -11.18 14.38
N GLU A 305 8.19 -12.41 14.29
CA GLU A 305 8.39 -13.09 13.02
C GLU A 305 7.06 -13.28 12.27
N GLY A 306 7.10 -13.00 10.97
CA GLY A 306 5.92 -13.10 10.12
C GLY A 306 4.99 -11.88 10.16
N SER A 307 5.28 -10.89 11.01
CA SER A 307 4.50 -9.65 11.11
C SER A 307 4.91 -8.60 10.08
N SER A 308 4.15 -7.52 10.02
CA SER A 308 4.39 -6.37 9.15
C SER A 308 4.18 -5.06 9.92
N GLU A 309 4.95 -4.04 9.57
CA GLU A 309 4.76 -2.66 10.03
C GLU A 309 3.50 -1.98 9.45
N GLY A 310 2.76 -2.67 8.57
CA GLY A 310 1.49 -2.22 8.01
C GLY A 310 1.59 -1.38 6.73
N VAL A 311 2.79 -1.14 6.19
CA VAL A 311 2.98 -0.46 4.88
C VAL A 311 2.66 -1.40 3.72
N SER A 312 3.10 -2.66 3.84
CA SER A 312 2.80 -3.73 2.89
C SER A 312 2.71 -5.04 3.66
N TYR A 313 1.76 -5.88 3.28
CA TYR A 313 1.70 -7.28 3.65
C TYR A 313 2.26 -8.14 2.52
N HIS A 314 2.29 -9.46 2.73
CA HIS A 314 2.73 -10.40 1.70
C HIS A 314 1.79 -10.40 0.49
N GLN A 315 2.32 -10.78 -0.67
CA GLN A 315 1.50 -10.95 -1.88
C GLN A 315 0.65 -12.22 -1.80
N ASN A 316 -0.39 -12.31 -2.63
CA ASN A 316 -1.31 -13.44 -2.68
C ASN A 316 -1.95 -13.74 -1.31
N VAL A 317 -2.59 -12.73 -0.74
CA VAL A 317 -3.36 -12.83 0.51
C VAL A 317 -4.65 -13.59 0.26
N PHE A 318 -4.88 -14.63 1.06
CA PHE A 318 -6.13 -15.41 1.03
C PHE A 318 -7.01 -15.10 2.24
N LYS A 319 -8.30 -15.45 2.14
CA LYS A 319 -9.29 -15.21 3.20
C LYS A 319 -9.03 -16.04 4.48
N ASN A 320 -8.32 -17.15 4.37
CA ASN A 320 -7.93 -17.98 5.51
C ASN A 320 -6.57 -17.58 6.12
N ASP A 321 -5.93 -16.54 5.57
CA ASP A 321 -4.64 -16.08 6.09
C ASP A 321 -4.84 -15.34 7.41
N THR A 322 -3.81 -15.40 8.25
CA THR A 322 -3.68 -14.53 9.42
C THR A 322 -2.58 -13.54 9.13
N VAL A 323 -2.94 -12.27 8.97
CA VAL A 323 -1.96 -11.19 8.77
C VAL A 323 -1.61 -10.61 10.14
N LYS A 324 -0.32 -10.51 10.45
CA LYS A 324 0.14 -9.99 11.75
C LYS A 324 0.59 -8.54 11.59
N TYR A 325 0.05 -7.65 12.42
CA TYR A 325 0.45 -6.26 12.50
C TYR A 325 1.37 -6.04 13.70
N LEU A 326 2.50 -5.35 13.49
CA LEU A 326 3.42 -4.95 14.54
C LEU A 326 3.43 -3.43 14.65
N ARG A 327 3.25 -2.95 15.88
CA ARG A 327 3.57 -1.58 16.25
C ARG A 327 4.27 -1.59 17.60
N LYS A 328 5.44 -0.93 17.67
CA LYS A 328 6.24 -0.78 18.89
C LYS A 328 5.41 -0.35 20.09
N THR A 329 4.42 0.52 19.87
CA THR A 329 3.58 1.05 20.95
C THR A 329 2.70 0.03 21.66
N ILE A 330 2.38 -1.09 21.00
CA ILE A 330 1.51 -2.15 21.55
C ILE A 330 2.34 -3.25 22.24
N CYS A 331 3.67 -3.24 22.07
CA CYS A 331 4.60 -4.18 22.70
C CYS A 331 4.40 -5.66 22.29
N ARG A 332 3.77 -5.95 21.15
CA ARG A 332 3.58 -7.30 20.60
C ARG A 332 3.07 -7.28 19.16
N ALA A 333 3.25 -8.38 18.44
CA ALA A 333 2.58 -8.60 17.16
C ALA A 333 1.11 -9.04 17.39
N LEU A 334 0.18 -8.45 16.65
CA LEU A 334 -1.25 -8.74 16.75
C LEU A 334 -1.78 -9.40 15.48
N PRO A 335 -2.45 -10.57 15.58
CA PRO A 335 -3.06 -11.22 14.44
C PRO A 335 -4.38 -10.53 14.06
N LEU A 336 -4.59 -10.32 12.76
CA LEU A 336 -5.84 -9.87 12.17
C LEU A 336 -6.46 -10.99 11.34
N TYR A 337 -7.77 -11.12 11.40
CA TYR A 337 -8.54 -12.18 10.75
C TYR A 337 -9.54 -11.61 9.75
N TYR A 338 -9.75 -12.32 8.65
CA TYR A 338 -10.69 -11.91 7.60
C TYR A 338 -12.11 -11.71 8.16
N GLY A 339 -12.72 -10.59 7.82
CA GLY A 339 -14.08 -10.21 8.22
C GLY A 339 -15.03 -9.91 7.06
N GLY A 340 -14.54 -9.85 5.82
CA GLY A 340 -15.37 -9.59 4.65
C GLY A 340 -14.62 -8.98 3.46
N ASP A 341 -15.28 -8.97 2.30
CA ASP A 341 -14.81 -8.28 1.10
C ASP A 341 -15.31 -6.83 1.12
N VAL A 342 -14.48 -5.89 0.66
CA VAL A 342 -14.81 -4.46 0.55
C VAL A 342 -14.29 -3.96 -0.80
N GLU A 343 -15.14 -3.27 -1.56
CA GLU A 343 -14.72 -2.62 -2.80
C GLU A 343 -14.19 -1.21 -2.53
N MET A 344 -12.98 -0.92 -3.00
CA MET A 344 -12.36 0.41 -2.92
C MET A 344 -11.55 0.68 -4.18
N TYR A 345 -11.60 1.91 -4.69
CA TYR A 345 -10.87 2.30 -5.92
C TYR A 345 -11.15 1.38 -7.14
N GLY A 346 -12.34 0.78 -7.20
CA GLY A 346 -12.73 -0.19 -8.25
C GLY A 346 -12.03 -1.56 -8.14
N MET A 347 -11.44 -1.87 -6.99
CA MET A 347 -10.76 -3.14 -6.69
C MET A 347 -11.39 -3.80 -5.46
N ILE A 348 -11.35 -5.14 -5.41
CA ILE A 348 -11.75 -5.89 -4.23
C ILE A 348 -10.60 -5.93 -3.23
N GLY A 349 -10.85 -5.50 -2.00
CA GLY A 349 -9.97 -5.65 -0.86
C GLY A 349 -10.56 -6.58 0.19
N TYR A 350 -9.71 -7.27 0.93
CA TYR A 350 -10.08 -8.11 2.07
C TYR A 350 -9.91 -7.33 3.36
N ARG A 351 -10.99 -7.21 4.13
CA ARG A 351 -10.97 -6.57 5.45
C ARG A 351 -10.52 -7.58 6.50
N PHE A 352 -9.37 -7.32 7.12
CA PHE A 352 -8.86 -8.08 8.26
C PHE A 352 -9.07 -7.28 9.54
N ASN A 353 -9.86 -7.82 10.47
CA ASN A 353 -10.20 -7.19 11.75
C ASN A 353 -9.32 -7.74 12.88
N LEU A 354 -9.00 -6.87 13.84
CA LEU A 354 -8.43 -7.29 15.12
C LEU A 354 -9.53 -7.98 15.95
N PRO A 355 -9.36 -9.23 16.41
CA PRO A 355 -10.41 -9.95 17.10
C PRO A 355 -10.65 -9.40 18.51
N ASN A 356 -11.87 -9.60 19.03
CA ASN A 356 -12.30 -9.09 20.34
C ASN A 356 -11.46 -9.60 21.52
N ASN A 357 -10.87 -10.79 21.40
CA ASN A 357 -10.02 -11.41 22.42
C ASN A 357 -8.54 -11.02 22.32
N SER A 358 -8.18 -10.01 21.50
CA SER A 358 -6.78 -9.63 21.29
C SER A 358 -6.06 -9.20 22.58
N PHE A 359 -6.76 -8.56 23.50
CA PHE A 359 -6.22 -8.17 24.81
C PHE A 359 -6.76 -9.04 25.94
N SER A 360 -7.41 -10.16 25.62
CA SER A 360 -7.90 -11.09 26.61
C SER A 360 -6.78 -11.93 27.19
N ARG A 361 -6.90 -12.22 28.48
CA ARG A 361 -6.06 -13.18 29.17
C ARG A 361 -6.48 -14.60 28.75
N PRO A 362 -5.54 -15.54 28.56
CA PRO A 362 -5.86 -16.96 28.37
C PRO A 362 -6.69 -17.52 29.54
N GLU A 363 -7.49 -18.55 29.28
CA GLU A 363 -8.27 -19.22 30.32
C GLU A 363 -7.36 -19.89 31.36
N ASN A 364 -6.26 -20.49 30.90
CA ASN A 364 -5.22 -21.05 31.74
C ASN A 364 -4.19 -19.95 32.10
N GLU A 365 -4.12 -19.58 33.38
CA GLU A 365 -3.23 -18.50 33.83
C GLU A 365 -1.74 -18.78 33.58
N ASN A 366 -1.36 -20.06 33.46
CA ASN A 366 0.01 -20.45 33.14
C ASN A 366 0.39 -20.22 31.67
N GLU A 367 -0.59 -19.99 30.79
CA GLU A 367 -0.38 -19.66 29.39
C GLU A 367 -0.27 -18.14 29.16
N GLU A 368 -0.53 -17.32 30.18
CA GLU A 368 -0.35 -15.88 30.09
C GLU A 368 1.14 -15.52 30.04
N CYS A 369 1.59 -15.12 28.86
CA CYS A 369 2.96 -14.73 28.59
C CYS A 369 3.17 -13.21 28.52
N TYR A 370 2.11 -12.42 28.32
CA TYR A 370 2.19 -10.96 28.29
C TYR A 370 2.03 -10.39 29.69
N ARG A 371 3.01 -10.68 30.54
CA ARG A 371 3.06 -10.24 31.94
C ARG A 371 4.47 -9.96 32.42
N GLU A 372 4.62 -8.93 33.22
CA GLU A 372 5.79 -8.74 34.08
C GLU A 372 5.69 -9.67 35.31
N GLN A 373 6.74 -10.46 35.58
CA GLN A 373 6.72 -11.48 36.65
C GLN A 373 6.49 -10.89 38.04
N GLY A 374 6.88 -9.62 38.24
CA GLY A 374 6.69 -8.88 39.50
C GLY A 374 5.26 -8.36 39.72
N TYR A 375 4.39 -8.40 38.71
CA TYR A 375 3.06 -7.81 38.74
C TYR A 375 1.93 -8.84 38.88
N PRO A 376 0.82 -8.45 39.55
CA PRO A 376 -0.38 -9.28 39.58
C PRO A 376 -0.98 -9.40 38.18
N LEU A 377 -1.66 -10.53 37.93
CA LEU A 377 -2.38 -10.74 36.68
C LEU A 377 -3.44 -9.66 36.46
N LEU A 378 -3.48 -9.13 35.25
CA LEU A 378 -4.47 -8.16 34.83
C LEU A 378 -5.81 -8.86 34.53
N PRO A 379 -6.96 -8.19 34.77
CA PRO A 379 -8.25 -8.65 34.26
C PRO A 379 -8.24 -8.84 32.74
N SER A 380 -9.04 -9.77 32.22
CA SER A 380 -9.13 -9.99 30.77
C SER A 380 -9.62 -8.73 30.04
N GLY A 381 -9.01 -8.45 28.87
CA GLY A 381 -9.21 -7.23 28.07
C GLY A 381 -8.18 -6.13 28.34
N LEU A 382 -7.25 -6.37 29.27
CA LEU A 382 -6.04 -5.59 29.50
C LEU A 382 -4.82 -6.48 29.22
N SER A 383 -3.90 -6.02 28.38
CA SER A 383 -2.60 -6.67 28.15
C SER A 383 -1.50 -5.81 28.75
N ASP A 384 -0.59 -6.41 29.50
CA ASP A 384 0.58 -5.70 30.02
C ASP A 384 1.42 -5.17 28.86
N VAL A 385 1.99 -3.98 29.03
CA VAL A 385 3.00 -3.41 28.12
C VAL A 385 4.19 -2.83 28.87
N SER A 386 4.24 -2.99 30.19
CA SER A 386 5.25 -2.41 31.06
C SER A 386 6.69 -2.74 30.66
N PRO A 387 7.05 -3.95 30.15
CA PRO A 387 8.43 -4.24 29.74
C PRO A 387 8.93 -3.36 28.59
N CYS A 388 8.05 -2.86 27.72
CA CYS A 388 8.42 -1.91 26.67
C CYS A 388 8.57 -0.45 27.14
N TYR A 389 8.18 -0.14 28.38
CA TYR A 389 8.12 1.23 28.92
C TYR A 389 8.74 1.33 30.31
N TYR A 390 9.97 0.83 30.46
CA TYR A 390 10.76 0.94 31.70
C TYR A 390 10.07 0.32 32.93
N ASN A 391 9.28 -0.74 32.71
CA ASN A 391 8.47 -1.41 33.72
C ASN A 391 7.43 -0.50 34.40
N LEU A 392 7.10 0.66 33.81
CA LEU A 392 6.02 1.50 34.28
C LEU A 392 4.69 0.72 34.17
N PRO A 393 3.87 0.60 35.24
CA PRO A 393 2.64 -0.21 35.24
C PRO A 393 1.56 0.28 34.28
N ILE A 394 1.71 -0.01 32.99
CA ILE A 394 0.81 0.40 31.92
C ILE A 394 0.27 -0.85 31.23
N ALA A 395 -1.01 -0.83 30.89
CA ALA A 395 -1.64 -1.87 30.08
C ALA A 395 -2.30 -1.28 28.83
N SER A 396 -2.22 -2.03 27.73
CA SER A 396 -2.96 -1.77 26.50
C SER A 396 -4.34 -2.44 26.52
N SER A 397 -5.31 -1.80 25.88
CA SER A 397 -6.66 -2.33 25.66
C SER A 397 -7.23 -1.82 24.34
N PHE A 398 -8.43 -2.29 23.98
CA PHE A 398 -9.25 -1.53 23.05
C PHE A 398 -9.69 -0.18 23.69
N PRO A 399 -9.95 0.86 22.88
CA PRO A 399 -10.51 2.10 23.37
C PRO A 399 -11.82 1.90 24.15
N HIS A 400 -12.02 2.76 25.15
CA HIS A 400 -13.06 2.68 26.16
C HIS A 400 -13.12 1.34 26.93
N LEU A 401 -11.97 0.65 27.04
CA LEU A 401 -11.90 -0.68 27.66
C LEU A 401 -12.90 -1.66 27.03
N MET A 402 -13.15 -1.53 25.72
CA MET A 402 -14.05 -2.42 24.99
C MET A 402 -13.55 -3.88 25.13
N TYR A 403 -14.47 -4.78 25.48
CA TYR A 403 -14.21 -6.19 25.80
C TYR A 403 -13.44 -6.47 27.11
N ALA A 404 -13.18 -5.45 27.94
CA ALA A 404 -12.62 -5.70 29.27
C ALA A 404 -13.67 -6.28 30.24
N GLU A 405 -13.18 -7.12 31.16
CA GLU A 405 -14.02 -7.67 32.24
C GLU A 405 -14.60 -6.57 33.14
N PRO A 406 -15.78 -6.81 33.76
CA PRO A 406 -16.41 -5.84 34.66
C PRO A 406 -15.49 -5.30 35.75
N LYS A 407 -14.60 -6.14 36.30
CA LYS A 407 -13.63 -5.77 37.33
C LYS A 407 -12.66 -4.67 36.88
N ALA A 408 -12.36 -4.57 35.58
CA ALA A 408 -11.50 -3.51 35.05
C ALA A 408 -12.20 -2.15 34.97
N ILE A 409 -13.54 -2.13 34.89
CA ILE A 409 -14.36 -0.93 34.63
C ILE A 409 -15.27 -0.53 35.79
N GLU A 410 -15.44 -1.38 36.81
CA GLU A 410 -16.43 -1.17 37.88
C GLU A 410 -16.24 0.15 38.66
N LYS A 411 -15.00 0.65 38.73
CA LYS A 411 -14.61 1.91 39.41
C LYS A 411 -14.56 3.11 38.47
N LEU A 412 -15.02 2.96 37.22
CA LEU A 412 -14.98 3.98 36.19
C LEU A 412 -16.38 4.33 35.71
N GLU A 413 -16.55 5.57 35.27
CA GLU A 413 -17.76 6.07 34.62
C GLU A 413 -17.37 6.99 33.45
N GLY A 414 -18.20 7.04 32.41
CA GLY A 414 -17.95 7.86 31.20
C GLY A 414 -17.31 7.11 30.02
N LEU A 415 -17.16 5.78 30.11
CA LEU A 415 -16.69 4.94 29.00
C LEU A 415 -17.86 4.50 28.10
N THR A 416 -17.73 4.65 26.78
CA THR A 416 -18.77 4.32 25.79
C THR A 416 -18.17 3.44 24.68
N PRO A 417 -17.98 2.13 24.91
CA PRO A 417 -17.41 1.23 23.91
C PRO A 417 -18.34 1.07 22.68
N ASP A 418 -17.73 0.95 21.51
CA ASP A 418 -18.39 0.97 20.19
C ASP A 418 -17.40 0.40 19.17
N TRP A 419 -17.76 -0.66 18.47
CA TRP A 419 -16.82 -1.34 17.58
C TRP A 419 -16.47 -0.53 16.33
N ASP A 420 -17.40 0.25 15.77
CA ASP A 420 -17.13 1.06 14.58
C ASP A 420 -16.15 2.19 14.88
N LYS A 421 -16.20 2.71 16.12
CA LYS A 421 -15.29 3.77 16.61
C LYS A 421 -13.99 3.24 17.21
N HIS A 422 -14.01 2.07 17.82
CA HIS A 422 -12.90 1.58 18.66
C HIS A 422 -12.25 0.28 18.16
N GLY A 423 -12.85 -0.40 17.18
CA GLY A 423 -12.26 -1.56 16.53
C GLY A 423 -11.11 -1.19 15.59
N SER A 424 -10.19 -2.13 15.36
CA SER A 424 -9.06 -1.98 14.44
C SER A 424 -9.21 -2.90 13.24
N ALA A 425 -8.82 -2.43 12.06
CA ALA A 425 -8.83 -3.24 10.84
C ALA A 425 -7.83 -2.75 9.78
N ALA A 426 -7.53 -3.62 8.82
CA ALA A 426 -6.81 -3.29 7.59
C ALA A 426 -7.60 -3.80 6.38
N ILE A 427 -7.72 -3.01 5.34
CA ILE A 427 -8.35 -3.41 4.07
C ILE A 427 -7.23 -3.60 3.04
N ILE A 428 -6.97 -4.85 2.67
CA ILE A 428 -5.79 -5.25 1.91
C ILE A 428 -6.19 -5.75 0.53
N GLU A 429 -5.57 -5.23 -0.53
CA GLU A 429 -5.73 -5.76 -1.88
C GLU A 429 -5.03 -7.13 -1.97
N PRO A 430 -5.74 -8.19 -2.36
CA PRO A 430 -5.27 -9.55 -2.16
C PRO A 430 -4.06 -9.94 -3.00
N ASN A 431 -3.94 -9.46 -4.24
CA ASN A 431 -2.83 -9.86 -5.10
C ASN A 431 -1.51 -9.23 -4.65
N THR A 432 -1.55 -7.94 -4.36
CA THR A 432 -0.37 -7.14 -4.01
C THR A 432 -0.05 -7.17 -2.52
N GLY A 433 -1.01 -7.45 -1.63
CA GLY A 433 -0.81 -7.32 -0.19
C GLY A 433 -0.72 -5.86 0.29
N VAL A 434 -1.04 -4.90 -0.57
CA VAL A 434 -1.04 -3.48 -0.23
C VAL A 434 -2.34 -3.12 0.49
N PRO A 435 -2.27 -2.42 1.64
CA PRO A 435 -3.47 -1.87 2.25
C PRO A 435 -3.99 -0.63 1.50
N PHE A 436 -5.29 -0.64 1.16
CA PHE A 436 -5.99 0.56 0.69
C PHE A 436 -6.13 1.58 1.82
N THR A 437 -6.46 1.09 3.00
CA THR A 437 -6.59 1.84 4.24
C THR A 437 -6.42 0.87 5.40
N ALA A 438 -5.97 1.38 6.54
CA ALA A 438 -5.89 0.66 7.79
C ALA A 438 -6.08 1.65 8.94
N TRP A 439 -6.65 1.17 10.03
CA TRP A 439 -6.72 1.92 11.28
C TRP A 439 -6.39 0.99 12.44
N ALA A 440 -5.35 1.36 13.19
CA ALA A 440 -4.96 0.71 14.43
C ALA A 440 -5.34 1.61 15.60
N ARG A 441 -6.16 1.09 16.52
CA ARG A 441 -6.71 1.80 17.67
C ARG A 441 -6.37 1.06 18.94
N SER A 442 -5.71 1.73 19.87
CA SER A 442 -5.33 1.15 21.16
C SER A 442 -5.39 2.20 22.25
N GLN A 443 -5.84 1.80 23.43
CA GLN A 443 -5.87 2.62 24.64
C GLN A 443 -4.78 2.20 25.60
N SER A 444 -4.15 3.19 26.24
CA SER A 444 -3.19 2.99 27.31
C SER A 444 -3.83 3.33 28.67
N ASN A 445 -3.61 2.46 29.64
CA ASN A 445 -4.20 2.55 30.97
C ASN A 445 -3.09 2.48 32.01
N LEU A 446 -3.10 3.38 32.99
CA LEU A 446 -2.25 3.26 34.17
C LEU A 446 -2.83 2.21 35.10
N ILE A 447 -2.07 1.17 35.40
CA ILE A 447 -2.47 0.10 36.30
C ILE A 447 -2.04 0.45 37.71
N MET A 448 -3.01 0.57 38.61
CA MET A 448 -2.79 0.80 40.02
C MET A 448 -2.90 -0.52 40.78
N HIS A 449 -1.76 -1.02 41.27
CA HIS A 449 -1.70 -2.21 42.12
C HIS A 449 -2.22 -1.93 43.54
N SER A 450 -1.93 -2.81 44.49
CA SER A 450 -2.35 -2.65 45.89
C SER A 450 -1.72 -1.41 46.53
N MET A 451 -2.54 -0.41 46.86
CA MET A 451 -2.08 0.87 47.41
C MET A 451 -2.08 0.89 48.96
N SER A 452 -1.96 -0.28 49.59
CA SER A 452 -2.03 -0.44 51.05
C SER A 452 -0.98 0.36 51.82
N GLY A 453 0.21 0.56 51.24
CA GLY A 453 1.30 1.33 51.81
C GLY A 453 1.35 2.82 51.40
N PHE A 454 0.35 3.31 50.66
CA PHE A 454 0.31 4.68 50.13
C PHE A 454 -1.00 5.36 50.55
N PRO A 455 -1.08 5.99 51.73
CA PRO A 455 -2.33 6.52 52.27
C PRO A 455 -3.06 7.49 51.32
N LYS A 456 -2.31 8.37 50.64
CA LYS A 456 -2.86 9.33 49.66
C LYS A 456 -3.39 8.68 48.38
N LEU A 457 -3.06 7.41 48.12
CA LEU A 457 -3.42 6.71 46.88
C LEU A 457 -4.31 5.49 47.13
N LYS A 458 -4.73 5.25 48.37
CA LYS A 458 -5.46 4.03 48.77
C LYS A 458 -6.73 3.79 47.95
N ARG A 459 -7.45 4.85 47.56
CA ARG A 459 -8.69 4.76 46.76
C ARG A 459 -8.46 4.22 45.34
N PHE A 460 -7.24 4.32 44.82
CA PHE A 460 -6.88 3.80 43.50
C PHE A 460 -6.48 2.32 43.53
N SER A 461 -6.53 1.64 44.68
CA SER A 461 -6.04 0.27 44.78
C SER A 461 -6.78 -0.67 43.82
N ASN A 462 -6.01 -1.43 43.04
CA ASN A 462 -6.51 -2.44 42.09
C ASN A 462 -7.53 -1.84 41.10
N MET A 463 -7.11 -0.85 40.32
CA MET A 463 -7.92 -0.28 39.24
C MET A 463 -7.05 0.09 38.04
N ALA A 464 -7.66 0.09 36.86
CA ALA A 464 -7.07 0.71 35.67
C ALA A 464 -7.57 2.15 35.56
N ILE A 465 -6.67 3.09 35.29
CA ILE A 465 -7.01 4.49 35.03
C ILE A 465 -6.76 4.75 33.54
N PRO A 466 -7.81 4.97 32.73
CA PRO A 466 -7.66 5.35 31.33
C PRO A 466 -6.84 6.63 31.21
N MET A 467 -5.80 6.61 30.38
CA MET A 467 -4.94 7.78 30.16
C MET A 467 -5.30 8.46 28.85
N PHE A 468 -5.16 7.72 27.76
CA PHE A 468 -5.41 8.17 26.40
C PHE A 468 -5.62 6.96 25.49
N TRP A 469 -6.18 7.20 24.31
CA TRP A 469 -6.13 6.24 23.22
C TRP A 469 -5.72 6.92 21.92
N LEU A 470 -5.07 6.14 21.06
CA LEU A 470 -4.50 6.60 19.81
C LEU A 470 -5.14 5.84 18.65
N GLU A 471 -5.48 6.56 17.59
CA GLU A 471 -5.80 6.01 16.27
C GLU A 471 -4.65 6.33 15.32
N TYR A 472 -4.08 5.32 14.69
CA TYR A 472 -3.18 5.45 13.55
C TYR A 472 -3.95 5.03 12.31
N LYS A 473 -4.35 6.00 11.50
CA LYS A 473 -5.19 5.76 10.33
C LYS A 473 -4.48 6.16 9.05
N GLN A 474 -4.28 5.20 8.16
CA GLN A 474 -3.97 5.45 6.77
C GLN A 474 -5.25 5.91 6.07
N MET A 475 -5.32 7.17 5.65
CA MET A 475 -6.52 7.78 5.07
C MET A 475 -6.90 7.20 3.72
N GLY A 476 -5.92 6.67 2.98
CA GLY A 476 -6.15 6.03 1.69
C GLY A 476 -4.85 5.79 0.93
N LEU A 477 -4.97 5.78 -0.40
CA LEU A 477 -3.85 5.79 -1.33
C LEU A 477 -3.90 7.05 -2.20
N PRO A 478 -2.76 7.69 -2.48
CA PRO A 478 -2.69 8.75 -3.48
C PRO A 478 -3.17 8.26 -4.85
N SER A 479 -3.73 9.17 -5.63
CA SER A 479 -4.34 8.87 -6.93
C SER A 479 -3.40 8.15 -7.91
N TYR A 480 -2.12 8.51 -7.93
CA TYR A 480 -1.13 7.87 -8.81
C TYR A 480 -0.86 6.41 -8.41
N ILE A 481 -0.88 6.08 -7.11
CA ILE A 481 -0.70 4.72 -6.61
C ILE A 481 -1.96 3.90 -6.90
N SER A 482 -3.13 4.40 -6.52
CA SER A 482 -4.39 3.67 -6.75
C SER A 482 -4.67 3.45 -8.24
N THR A 483 -4.33 4.41 -9.11
CA THR A 483 -4.45 4.25 -10.57
C THR A 483 -3.48 3.20 -11.10
N LEU A 484 -2.21 3.22 -10.66
CA LEU A 484 -1.22 2.22 -11.07
C LEU A 484 -1.63 0.82 -10.61
N MET A 485 -2.12 0.69 -9.38
CA MET A 485 -2.65 -0.57 -8.86
C MET A 485 -3.86 -1.05 -9.63
N TYR A 486 -4.84 -0.18 -9.88
CA TYR A 486 -6.03 -0.51 -10.67
C TYR A 486 -5.66 -0.98 -12.07
N PHE A 487 -4.75 -0.27 -12.74
CA PHE A 487 -4.22 -0.69 -14.04
C PHE A 487 -3.57 -2.07 -13.96
N SER A 488 -2.72 -2.30 -12.96
CA SER A 488 -1.95 -3.54 -12.80
C SER A 488 -2.82 -4.74 -12.43
N VAL A 489 -3.80 -4.57 -11.54
CA VAL A 489 -4.61 -5.65 -10.96
C VAL A 489 -5.86 -5.93 -11.79
N VAL A 490 -6.50 -4.90 -12.35
CA VAL A 490 -7.79 -5.04 -13.04
C VAL A 490 -7.62 -5.00 -14.55
N ILE A 491 -6.99 -3.95 -15.08
CA ILE A 491 -6.93 -3.70 -16.52
C ILE A 491 -5.95 -4.64 -17.22
N LEU A 492 -4.74 -4.80 -16.69
CA LEU A 492 -3.69 -5.58 -17.33
C LEU A 492 -4.08 -7.06 -17.52
N PRO A 493 -4.58 -7.80 -16.50
CA PRO A 493 -5.01 -9.18 -16.71
C PRO A 493 -6.21 -9.29 -17.66
N SER A 494 -7.14 -8.34 -17.59
CA SER A 494 -8.34 -8.32 -18.45
C SER A 494 -7.98 -8.11 -19.92
N ILE A 495 -7.15 -7.11 -20.22
CA ILE A 495 -6.74 -6.78 -21.59
C ILE A 495 -5.75 -7.81 -22.14
N GLN A 496 -4.89 -8.39 -21.30
CA GLN A 496 -3.91 -9.40 -21.72
C GLN A 496 -4.55 -10.54 -22.51
N LEU A 497 -5.71 -11.04 -22.06
CA LEU A 497 -6.43 -12.10 -22.76
C LEU A 497 -6.80 -11.68 -24.17
N TYR A 498 -7.42 -10.50 -24.32
CA TYR A 498 -7.85 -9.98 -25.62
C TYR A 498 -6.69 -9.66 -26.55
N ILE A 499 -5.60 -9.07 -26.04
CA ILE A 499 -4.37 -8.80 -26.81
C ILE A 499 -3.77 -10.12 -27.29
N SER A 500 -3.61 -11.10 -26.40
CA SER A 500 -3.00 -12.40 -26.74
C SER A 500 -3.82 -13.12 -27.80
N LEU A 501 -5.15 -13.19 -27.66
CA LEU A 501 -6.04 -13.76 -28.67
C LEU A 501 -5.99 -13.01 -30.00
N SER A 502 -5.96 -11.67 -29.96
CA SER A 502 -5.86 -10.85 -31.17
C SER A 502 -4.55 -11.10 -31.91
N MET A 503 -3.42 -11.20 -31.19
CA MET A 503 -2.11 -11.53 -31.76
C MET A 503 -2.10 -12.92 -32.42
N LEU A 504 -2.72 -13.92 -31.78
CA LEU A 504 -2.85 -15.26 -32.36
C LEU A 504 -3.70 -15.26 -33.64
N ILE A 505 -4.86 -14.60 -33.63
CA ILE A 505 -5.78 -14.54 -34.78
C ILE A 505 -5.12 -13.79 -35.95
N ILE A 506 -4.56 -12.61 -35.71
CA ILE A 506 -3.89 -11.81 -36.73
C ILE A 506 -2.66 -12.56 -37.27
N GLY A 507 -1.88 -13.19 -36.38
CA GLY A 507 -0.74 -14.01 -36.75
C GLY A 507 -1.13 -15.20 -37.64
N PHE A 508 -2.22 -15.88 -37.30
CA PHE A 508 -2.76 -16.99 -38.09
C PHE A 508 -3.27 -16.55 -39.46
N ILE A 509 -3.97 -15.41 -39.54
CA ILE A 509 -4.41 -14.82 -40.82
C ILE A 509 -3.20 -14.49 -41.71
N PHE A 510 -2.14 -13.88 -41.17
CA PHE A 510 -0.92 -13.58 -41.92
C PHE A 510 -0.18 -14.84 -42.37
N TYR A 511 -0.12 -15.86 -41.52
CA TYR A 511 0.41 -17.17 -41.87
C TYR A 511 -0.36 -17.79 -43.05
N LEU A 512 -1.69 -17.83 -43.00
CA LEU A 512 -2.54 -18.37 -44.07
C LEU A 512 -2.39 -17.58 -45.37
N ILE A 513 -2.43 -16.24 -45.33
CA ILE A 513 -2.24 -15.39 -46.52
C ILE A 513 -0.88 -15.65 -47.16
N SER A 514 0.17 -15.82 -46.36
CA SER A 514 1.49 -16.14 -46.86
C SER A 514 1.54 -17.52 -47.52
N MET A 515 0.96 -18.54 -46.88
CA MET A 515 0.88 -19.90 -47.43
C MET A 515 0.14 -19.94 -48.77
N VAL A 516 -1.01 -19.26 -48.88
CA VAL A 516 -1.77 -19.17 -50.13
C VAL A 516 -0.95 -18.47 -51.23
N ARG A 517 -0.24 -17.39 -50.90
CA ARG A 517 0.60 -16.67 -51.87
C ARG A 517 1.83 -17.48 -52.28
N MET A 518 2.42 -18.22 -51.35
CA MET A 518 3.53 -19.13 -51.62
C MET A 518 3.08 -20.28 -52.53
N TRP A 519 1.93 -20.89 -52.25
CA TRP A 519 1.36 -21.95 -53.08
C TRP A 519 1.01 -21.48 -54.49
N LYS A 520 0.39 -20.29 -54.63
CA LYS A 520 0.16 -19.67 -55.95
C LYS A 520 1.46 -19.39 -56.71
N SER A 521 2.51 -18.93 -56.02
CA SER A 521 3.83 -18.67 -56.62
C SER A 521 4.52 -19.96 -57.11
N VAL A 522 4.47 -21.03 -56.30
CA VAL A 522 5.02 -22.35 -56.65
C VAL A 522 4.23 -23.00 -57.78
N SER A 523 2.90 -22.97 -57.72
CA SER A 523 2.02 -23.48 -58.78
C SER A 523 2.23 -22.73 -60.11
N TYR A 524 2.37 -21.40 -60.07
CA TYR A 524 2.71 -20.60 -61.25
C TYR A 524 4.10 -20.94 -61.83
N LYS A 525 5.11 -21.13 -60.97
CA LYS A 525 6.44 -21.59 -61.41
C LYS A 525 6.41 -23.01 -61.99
N GLY A 526 5.65 -23.93 -61.39
CA GLY A 526 5.46 -25.30 -61.86
C GLY A 526 4.76 -25.36 -63.23
N ALA A 527 3.68 -24.60 -63.42
CA ALA A 527 3.00 -24.46 -64.70
C ALA A 527 3.93 -23.85 -65.78
N LYS A 528 4.72 -22.84 -65.42
CA LYS A 528 5.71 -22.23 -66.33
C LYS A 528 6.83 -23.21 -66.69
N TYR A 529 7.31 -24.03 -65.74
CA TYR A 529 8.32 -25.06 -66.00
C TYR A 529 7.77 -26.18 -66.91
N SER A 530 6.52 -26.62 -66.71
CA SER A 530 5.87 -27.62 -67.55
C SER A 530 5.66 -27.11 -68.98
N ILE A 531 5.24 -25.85 -69.15
CA ILE A 531 5.14 -25.21 -70.47
C ILE A 531 6.51 -25.09 -71.15
N ILE A 532 7.57 -24.70 -70.42
CA ILE A 532 8.93 -24.64 -70.97
C ILE A 532 9.43 -26.04 -71.37
N LYS A 533 9.11 -27.08 -70.60
CA LYS A 533 9.49 -28.47 -70.90
C LYS A 533 8.75 -29.02 -72.13
N LEU A 534 7.46 -28.69 -72.30
CA LEU A 534 6.68 -28.99 -73.50
C LEU A 534 7.24 -28.28 -74.75
N PHE A 535 7.64 -27.01 -74.62
CA PHE A 535 8.29 -26.27 -75.71
C PHE A 535 9.70 -26.78 -76.06
N TYR A 536 10.44 -27.34 -75.09
CA TYR A 536 11.74 -27.99 -75.36
C TYR A 536 11.55 -29.38 -76.00
N SER A 537 10.52 -30.12 -75.60
CA SER A 537 10.18 -31.43 -76.20
C SER A 537 9.74 -31.29 -77.66
N SER A 538 8.90 -30.29 -78.00
CA SER A 538 8.45 -30.09 -79.38
C SER A 538 9.53 -29.52 -80.32
N ARG A 539 10.65 -29.02 -79.79
CA ARG A 539 11.77 -28.49 -80.58
C ARG A 539 12.76 -29.57 -81.00
N ASN A 540 12.76 -30.73 -80.34
CA ASN A 540 13.62 -31.86 -80.69
C ASN A 540 13.02 -32.80 -81.75
N GLU A 541 11.73 -32.67 -82.10
CA GLU A 541 11.05 -33.52 -83.09
C GLU A 541 11.04 -32.96 -84.53
N THR A 542 11.77 -31.88 -84.83
CA THR A 542 11.77 -31.24 -86.19
C THR A 542 13.12 -31.24 -86.90
N THR A 543 14.03 -32.18 -86.58
CA THR A 543 15.37 -32.23 -87.20
C THR A 543 15.74 -33.58 -87.83
N GLU A 544 14.78 -34.31 -88.41
CA GLU A 544 15.06 -35.42 -89.32
C GLU A 544 14.18 -35.32 -90.58
N CYS A 545 14.65 -34.53 -91.54
CA CYS A 545 14.31 -34.68 -92.96
C CYS A 545 15.62 -34.78 -93.73
N VAL A 546 16.00 -36.00 -94.14
CA VAL A 546 16.68 -36.34 -95.41
C VAL A 546 16.25 -37.76 -95.79
#